data_AF-A0A5C5GKL8-F1
#
_entry.id   AF-A0A5C5GKL8-F1
#
_cell.length_a   1.000
_cell.length_b   1.000
_cell.length_c   1.000
_cell.angle_alpha   90.00
_cell.angle_beta   90.00
_cell.angle_gamma   90.00
#
_symmetry.space_group_name_H-M   'P 1'
#
loop_
_entity.id
_entity.type
_entity.pdbx_description
1 polymer ?
#
loop_
_entity_poly.entity_id
_entity_poly.type
_entity_poly.pdbx_seq_one_letter_code
_entity_poly.pdbx_strand_id
1 'polypeptide(L)'
;MTNTKRTTLRGWMIKLATAGAMLLAGGAATAQTFNGNDYVNTGFNRVGGQSYAAGTYTVRNDPGGLLTNRVNEIHRLKQTGQPIRVTGRYCNSTCTMFIGLPNACIDPNTSFGFHGPSSYGRPLDPATFDSASRIMSVNYPPQLRQWFMSEGRHRINGMHRISGAQLINMGVRAC
;
A
#
# COMPACT_ATOMS: atom_id res chain seq x y z
N MET A 1 -16.94 10.35 54.68
CA MET A 1 -18.03 10.40 53.70
C MET A 1 -17.45 10.13 52.32
N THR A 2 -17.65 8.92 51.84
CA THR A 2 -17.13 8.37 50.58
C THR A 2 -17.95 8.87 49.39
N ASN A 3 -17.30 9.25 48.28
CA ASN A 3 -17.92 9.06 46.98
C ASN A 3 -16.88 8.80 45.88
N THR A 4 -16.54 7.52 45.75
CA THR A 4 -15.79 6.94 44.63
C THR A 4 -16.77 6.73 43.48
N LYS A 5 -16.67 7.51 42.39
CA LYS A 5 -17.39 7.18 41.15
C LYS A 5 -16.58 6.19 40.33
N ARG A 6 -16.89 4.91 40.57
CA ARG A 6 -16.56 3.75 39.75
C ARG A 6 -17.47 3.81 38.51
N THR A 7 -16.93 4.09 37.33
CA THR A 7 -17.65 3.93 36.06
C THR A 7 -17.30 2.58 35.46
N THR A 8 -18.31 1.73 35.43
CA THR A 8 -18.28 0.33 35.00
C THR A 8 -18.16 0.20 33.48
N LEU A 9 -17.33 -0.77 33.08
CA LEU A 9 -17.27 -1.41 31.77
C LEU A 9 -18.67 -1.77 31.26
N ARG A 10 -19.00 -1.37 30.03
CA ARG A 10 -20.05 -2.01 29.23
C ARG A 10 -19.43 -2.49 27.92
N GLY A 11 -19.40 -3.80 27.77
CA GLY A 11 -18.87 -4.50 26.62
C GLY A 11 -19.69 -4.20 25.36
N TRP A 12 -18.98 -4.02 24.26
CA TRP A 12 -19.55 -4.05 22.92
C TRP A 12 -19.37 -5.47 22.39
N MET A 13 -20.38 -6.30 22.64
CA MET A 13 -20.59 -7.52 21.87
C MET A 13 -21.00 -7.11 20.45
N ILE A 14 -20.06 -7.16 19.51
CA ILE A 14 -20.38 -7.09 18.09
C ILE A 14 -21.02 -8.43 17.73
N LYS A 15 -22.33 -8.41 17.50
CA LYS A 15 -23.07 -9.53 16.93
C LYS A 15 -22.49 -9.83 15.55
N LEU A 16 -21.99 -11.05 15.37
CA LEU A 16 -21.73 -11.61 14.03
C LEU A 16 -23.06 -11.70 13.29
N ALA A 17 -23.21 -10.96 12.20
CA ALA A 17 -24.24 -11.22 11.22
C ALA A 17 -23.73 -12.33 10.29
N THR A 18 -24.38 -13.48 10.35
CA THR A 18 -24.28 -14.55 9.35
C THR A 18 -24.89 -14.06 8.04
N ALA A 19 -24.05 -13.78 7.05
CA ALA A 19 -24.49 -13.61 5.67
C ALA A 19 -24.63 -15.01 5.03
N GLY A 20 -25.82 -15.29 4.52
CA GLY A 20 -26.19 -16.57 3.94
C GLY A 20 -25.37 -16.94 2.71
N ALA A 21 -25.18 -18.26 2.55
CA ALA A 21 -24.62 -18.86 1.35
C ALA A 21 -25.53 -18.57 0.14
N MET A 22 -25.02 -17.82 -0.83
CA MET A 22 -25.60 -17.74 -2.17
C MET A 22 -25.03 -18.91 -2.98
N LEU A 23 -25.89 -19.87 -3.30
CA LEU A 23 -25.61 -20.87 -4.34
C LEU A 23 -25.44 -20.14 -5.68
N LEU A 24 -24.22 -20.09 -6.19
CA LEU A 24 -23.97 -19.83 -7.61
C LEU A 24 -24.05 -21.16 -8.33
N ALA A 25 -25.12 -21.33 -9.12
CA ALA A 25 -25.25 -22.39 -10.09
C ALA A 25 -24.03 -22.38 -11.02
N GLY A 26 -23.37 -23.54 -11.14
CA GLY A 26 -22.24 -23.75 -12.04
C GLY A 26 -22.68 -23.55 -13.49
N GLY A 27 -22.17 -22.49 -14.11
CA GLY A 27 -22.09 -22.41 -15.56
C GLY A 27 -20.91 -23.26 -16.03
N ALA A 28 -21.19 -24.33 -16.76
CA ALA A 28 -20.18 -25.14 -17.42
C ALA A 28 -19.43 -24.27 -18.45
N ALA A 29 -18.16 -23.96 -18.17
CA ALA A 29 -17.26 -23.49 -19.21
C ALA A 29 -16.98 -24.68 -20.15
N THR A 30 -17.52 -24.62 -21.36
CA THR A 30 -17.20 -25.58 -22.40
C THR A 30 -15.73 -25.40 -22.78
N ALA A 31 -14.88 -26.30 -22.31
CA ALA A 31 -13.53 -26.46 -22.83
C ALA A 31 -13.68 -26.89 -24.30
N GLN A 32 -13.48 -25.95 -25.22
CA GLN A 32 -13.35 -26.28 -26.64
C GLN A 32 -12.05 -27.08 -26.80
N THR A 33 -12.21 -28.37 -27.07
CA THR A 33 -11.14 -29.23 -27.54
C THR A 33 -10.73 -28.75 -28.94
N PHE A 34 -9.57 -28.12 -29.06
CA PHE A 34 -8.97 -27.90 -30.36
C PHE A 34 -8.50 -29.27 -30.89
N ASN A 35 -9.27 -29.82 -31.82
CA ASN A 35 -8.91 -31.01 -32.58
C ASN A 35 -7.81 -30.61 -33.57
N GLY A 36 -6.60 -31.14 -33.36
CA GLY A 36 -5.46 -30.89 -34.22
C GLY A 36 -5.58 -31.70 -35.51
N ASN A 37 -5.84 -31.01 -36.61
CA ASN A 37 -5.35 -31.34 -37.95
C ASN A 37 -5.81 -30.26 -38.93
N ASP A 38 -4.93 -29.31 -39.22
CA ASP A 38 -4.82 -28.71 -40.56
C ASP A 38 -3.42 -28.15 -40.72
N TYR A 39 -2.72 -28.69 -41.71
CA TYR A 39 -1.30 -28.53 -41.99
C TYR A 39 -1.07 -27.33 -42.91
N VAL A 40 -0.12 -26.45 -42.59
CA VAL A 40 0.96 -26.06 -43.53
C VAL A 40 2.15 -25.46 -42.77
N ASN A 41 3.30 -25.96 -43.17
CA ASN A 41 4.65 -25.77 -42.65
C ASN A 41 5.25 -24.42 -43.09
N THR A 42 5.51 -23.52 -42.15
CA THR A 42 6.71 -22.66 -42.19
C THR A 42 7.29 -22.59 -40.79
N GLY A 43 8.47 -23.17 -40.62
CA GLY A 43 9.10 -23.37 -39.32
C GLY A 43 9.44 -22.06 -38.61
N PHE A 44 8.87 -21.88 -37.42
CA PHE A 44 9.50 -21.21 -36.29
C PHE A 44 9.01 -21.91 -35.01
N ASN A 45 9.96 -22.37 -34.19
CA ASN A 45 9.74 -23.08 -32.93
C ASN A 45 8.63 -22.40 -32.11
N ARG A 46 7.61 -23.17 -31.70
CA ARG A 46 6.70 -22.76 -30.63
C ARG A 46 7.49 -22.70 -29.33
N VAL A 47 8.10 -21.55 -29.05
CA VAL A 47 8.52 -21.20 -27.71
C VAL A 47 7.24 -21.18 -26.89
N GLY A 48 7.10 -22.10 -25.94
CA GLY A 48 6.00 -22.08 -24.99
C GLY A 48 5.84 -20.66 -24.44
N GLY A 49 4.59 -20.19 -24.35
CA GLY A 49 4.27 -18.88 -23.80
C GLY A 49 4.70 -18.81 -22.35
N GLN A 50 5.98 -18.50 -22.13
CA GLN A 50 6.56 -18.25 -20.82
C GLN A 50 5.92 -16.95 -20.35
N SER A 51 4.93 -17.05 -19.47
CA SER A 51 4.45 -15.88 -18.72
C SER A 51 5.60 -15.46 -17.83
N TYR A 52 6.41 -14.49 -18.28
CA TYR A 52 7.44 -13.91 -17.43
C TYR A 52 6.73 -13.26 -16.25
N ALA A 53 6.88 -13.84 -15.06
CA ALA A 53 6.43 -13.19 -13.84
C ALA A 53 6.96 -11.76 -13.85
N ALA A 54 6.09 -10.77 -13.67
CA ALA A 54 6.51 -9.38 -13.61
C ALA A 54 7.63 -9.25 -12.58
N GLY A 55 8.80 -8.78 -13.00
CA GLY A 55 9.99 -8.66 -12.13
C GLY A 55 9.70 -7.82 -10.89
N THR A 56 10.56 -7.84 -9.88
CA THR A 56 10.35 -7.02 -8.66
C THR A 56 10.35 -5.52 -8.98
N TYR A 57 9.33 -4.78 -8.51
CA TYR A 57 9.31 -3.32 -8.58
C TYR A 57 10.20 -2.74 -7.49
N THR A 58 11.32 -2.12 -7.86
CA THR A 58 12.28 -1.58 -6.88
C THR A 58 12.15 -0.06 -6.79
N VAL A 59 11.80 0.42 -5.59
CA VAL A 59 11.77 1.84 -5.24
C VAL A 59 13.08 2.17 -4.56
N ARG A 60 13.88 3.09 -5.11
CA ARG A 60 15.23 3.39 -4.62
C ARG A 60 15.53 4.89 -4.65
N ASN A 61 15.93 5.46 -3.51
CA ASN A 61 16.31 6.87 -3.37
C ASN A 61 15.22 7.84 -3.90
N ASP A 62 13.96 7.54 -3.61
CA ASP A 62 12.81 8.26 -4.15
C ASP A 62 12.47 9.46 -3.24
N PRO A 63 12.57 10.71 -3.74
CA PRO A 63 12.26 11.90 -2.97
C PRO A 63 10.75 12.11 -2.77
N GLY A 64 9.91 11.30 -3.42
CA GLY A 64 8.49 11.50 -3.57
C GLY A 64 8.16 12.34 -4.79
N GLY A 65 7.02 13.02 -4.76
CA GLY A 65 6.50 13.79 -5.87
C GLY A 65 5.00 14.04 -5.74
N LEU A 66 4.36 14.38 -6.85
CA LEU A 66 2.92 14.70 -6.88
C LEU A 66 2.07 13.56 -6.31
N LEU A 67 1.17 13.92 -5.39
CA LEU A 67 0.28 12.97 -4.72
C LEU A 67 -0.56 12.17 -5.70
N THR A 68 -1.15 12.83 -6.71
CA THR A 68 -1.96 12.17 -7.74
C THR A 68 -1.19 11.11 -8.52
N ASN A 69 0.05 11.42 -8.93
CA ASN A 69 0.90 10.46 -9.64
C ASN A 69 1.19 9.24 -8.77
N ARG A 70 1.49 9.46 -7.48
CA ARG A 70 1.76 8.36 -6.55
C ARG A 70 0.54 7.49 -6.29
N VAL A 71 -0.65 8.08 -6.16
CA VAL A 71 -1.90 7.32 -5.99
C VAL A 71 -2.15 6.43 -7.21
N ASN A 72 -1.98 6.95 -8.42
CA ASN A 72 -2.16 6.19 -9.65
C ASN A 72 -1.14 5.03 -9.75
N GLU A 73 0.11 5.30 -9.39
CA GLU A 73 1.17 4.30 -9.36
C GLU A 73 0.89 3.18 -8.37
N ILE A 74 0.46 3.52 -7.14
CA ILE A 74 0.04 2.56 -6.12
C ILE A 74 -1.15 1.73 -6.61
N HIS A 75 -2.13 2.37 -7.26
CA HIS A 75 -3.30 1.67 -7.79
C HIS A 75 -2.90 0.61 -8.83
N ARG A 76 -2.02 0.98 -9.79
CA ARG A 76 -1.47 0.04 -10.78
C ARG A 76 -0.74 -1.12 -10.10
N LEU A 77 0.12 -0.84 -9.11
CA LEU A 77 0.89 -1.88 -8.42
C LEU A 77 0.02 -2.82 -7.56
N LYS A 78 -1.09 -2.33 -7.01
CA LYS A 78 -2.08 -3.18 -6.34
C LYS A 78 -2.72 -4.16 -7.32
N GLN A 79 -3.06 -3.69 -8.53
CA GLN A 79 -3.70 -4.53 -9.55
C GLN A 79 -2.76 -5.61 -10.09
N THR A 80 -1.46 -5.33 -10.23
CA THR A 80 -0.51 -6.31 -10.78
C THR A 80 -0.07 -7.36 -9.77
N GLY A 81 -0.18 -7.09 -8.46
CA GLY A 81 0.34 -7.99 -7.42
C GLY A 81 1.86 -8.12 -7.42
N GLN A 82 2.57 -7.36 -8.25
CA GLN A 82 4.02 -7.41 -8.45
C GLN A 82 4.79 -7.16 -7.13
N PRO A 83 5.74 -8.01 -6.72
CA PRO A 83 6.52 -7.77 -5.50
C PRO A 83 7.21 -6.40 -5.53
N ILE A 84 7.19 -5.68 -4.40
CA ILE A 84 7.81 -4.36 -4.27
C ILE A 84 8.89 -4.40 -3.19
N ARG A 85 10.05 -3.83 -3.51
CA ARG A 85 11.13 -3.59 -2.55
C ARG A 85 11.40 -2.10 -2.44
N VAL A 86 11.27 -1.53 -1.25
CA VAL A 86 11.68 -0.15 -0.97
C VAL A 86 13.05 -0.19 -0.30
N THR A 87 14.06 0.36 -0.97
CA THR A 87 15.47 0.27 -0.58
C THR A 87 16.23 1.58 -0.87
N GLY A 88 17.54 1.57 -0.68
CA GLY A 88 18.43 2.69 -0.87
C GLY A 88 18.60 3.52 0.40
N ARG A 89 19.04 4.77 0.21
CA ARG A 89 19.34 5.69 1.30
C ARG A 89 18.09 6.34 1.88
N TYR A 90 17.13 6.67 1.03
CA TYR A 90 15.91 7.35 1.47
C TYR A 90 14.67 7.03 0.63
N CYS A 91 13.52 7.24 1.26
CA CYS A 91 12.18 7.22 0.69
C CYS A 91 11.37 8.33 1.36
N ASN A 92 11.17 9.46 0.67
CA ASN A 92 10.60 10.67 1.26
C ASN A 92 9.20 11.00 0.74
N SER A 93 8.43 11.75 1.52
CA SER A 93 7.15 12.30 1.12
C SER A 93 6.20 11.20 0.65
N THR A 94 5.60 11.33 -0.54
CA THR A 94 4.72 10.34 -1.15
C THR A 94 5.40 8.98 -1.39
N CYS A 95 6.73 8.87 -1.39
CA CYS A 95 7.43 7.58 -1.34
C CYS A 95 7.00 6.67 -0.21
N THR A 96 6.80 7.25 0.97
CA THR A 96 6.41 6.49 2.15
C THR A 96 5.07 5.76 1.95
N MET A 97 4.22 6.18 1.01
CA MET A 97 2.93 5.54 0.75
C MET A 97 3.08 4.11 0.22
N PHE A 98 4.24 3.71 -0.32
CA PHE A 98 4.49 2.33 -0.70
C PHE A 98 4.56 1.36 0.48
N ILE A 99 4.79 1.85 1.71
CA ILE A 99 4.86 1.02 2.92
C ILE A 99 3.56 0.20 3.11
N GLY A 100 2.39 0.74 2.75
CA GLY A 100 1.11 0.04 2.93
C GLY A 100 0.69 -0.85 1.77
N LEU A 101 1.55 -1.09 0.76
CA LEU A 101 1.25 -2.09 -0.26
C LEU A 101 1.43 -3.51 0.30
N PRO A 102 0.46 -4.42 0.10
CA PRO A 102 0.48 -5.76 0.73
C PRO A 102 1.67 -6.62 0.27
N ASN A 103 2.15 -6.36 -0.93
CA ASN A 103 3.28 -7.01 -1.59
C ASN A 103 4.58 -6.19 -1.49
N ALA A 104 4.63 -5.15 -0.64
CA ALA A 104 5.85 -4.38 -0.36
C ALA A 104 6.61 -4.91 0.85
N CYS A 105 7.94 -4.84 0.77
CA CYS A 105 8.83 -4.91 1.91
C CYS A 105 9.75 -3.70 1.92
N ILE A 106 10.38 -3.44 3.07
CA ILE A 106 11.32 -2.35 3.24
C ILE A 106 12.69 -2.84 3.71
N ASP A 107 13.73 -2.17 3.25
CA ASP A 107 15.11 -2.36 3.70
C ASP A 107 15.31 -1.69 5.07
N PRO A 108 15.89 -2.39 6.07
CA PRO A 108 16.08 -1.84 7.42
C PRO A 108 16.97 -0.58 7.44
N ASN A 109 17.84 -0.39 6.46
CA ASN A 109 18.78 0.73 6.38
C ASN A 109 18.22 1.95 5.62
N THR A 110 17.05 1.83 5.00
CA THR A 110 16.41 2.97 4.31
C THR A 110 15.86 3.96 5.34
N SER A 111 16.12 5.26 5.13
CA SER A 111 15.49 6.34 5.90
C SER A 111 14.16 6.75 5.26
N PHE A 112 13.07 6.71 6.01
CA PHE A 112 11.75 7.13 5.57
C PHE A 112 11.41 8.54 6.08
N GLY A 113 11.13 9.46 5.16
CA GLY A 113 10.85 10.86 5.46
C GLY A 113 9.36 11.21 5.37
N PHE A 114 8.74 11.51 6.50
CA PHE A 114 7.34 11.90 6.60
C PHE A 114 7.19 13.41 6.82
N HIS A 115 6.25 14.04 6.13
CA HIS A 115 5.89 15.44 6.31
C HIS A 115 4.46 15.65 5.80
N GLY A 116 3.87 16.80 6.11
CA GLY A 116 2.55 17.20 5.64
C GLY A 116 2.53 17.56 4.15
N PRO A 117 1.40 17.35 3.46
CA PRO A 117 1.21 17.84 2.09
C PRO A 117 1.51 19.32 1.97
N SER A 118 2.26 19.69 0.93
CA SER A 118 2.66 21.07 0.65
C SER A 118 2.74 21.31 -0.85
N SER A 119 2.69 22.58 -1.26
CA SER A 119 2.95 23.01 -2.63
C SER A 119 4.35 23.60 -2.69
N TYR A 120 5.32 22.86 -3.25
CA TYR A 120 6.74 23.27 -3.27
C TYR A 120 7.27 23.69 -1.88
N GLY A 121 6.89 22.95 -0.84
CA GLY A 121 7.27 23.25 0.56
C GLY A 121 6.46 24.37 1.21
N ARG A 122 5.50 24.99 0.50
CA ARG A 122 4.58 25.97 1.07
C ARG A 122 3.35 25.28 1.67
N PRO A 123 2.84 25.78 2.82
CA PRO A 123 1.58 25.31 3.37
C PRO A 123 0.44 25.39 2.35
N LEU A 124 -0.45 24.40 2.38
CA LEU A 124 -1.71 24.42 1.64
C LEU A 124 -2.78 25.10 2.49
N ASP A 125 -3.89 25.49 1.87
CA ASP A 125 -5.08 25.88 2.63
C ASP A 125 -5.56 24.71 3.50
N PRO A 126 -6.25 24.97 4.62
CA PRO A 126 -6.62 23.94 5.58
C PRO A 126 -7.41 22.77 4.97
N ALA A 127 -8.34 23.03 4.05
CA ALA A 127 -9.20 22.00 3.47
C ALA A 127 -8.41 21.08 2.52
N THR A 128 -7.58 21.66 1.66
CA THR A 128 -6.71 20.89 0.77
C THR A 128 -5.67 20.11 1.56
N PHE A 129 -5.07 20.72 2.59
CA PHE A 129 -4.14 20.05 3.50
C PHE A 129 -4.77 18.83 4.16
N ASP A 130 -5.99 18.98 4.69
CA ASP A 130 -6.76 17.91 5.33
C ASP A 130 -7.09 16.77 4.36
N SER A 131 -7.56 17.11 3.16
CA SER A 131 -7.90 16.14 2.12
C SER A 131 -6.67 15.35 1.68
N ALA A 132 -5.58 16.03 1.33
CA ALA A 132 -4.33 15.41 0.92
C ALA A 132 -3.71 14.55 2.04
N SER A 133 -3.79 15.00 3.30
CA SER A 133 -3.30 14.23 4.45
C SER A 133 -4.06 12.91 4.59
N ARG A 134 -5.39 12.94 4.44
CA ARG A 134 -6.21 11.72 4.46
C ARG A 134 -5.81 10.77 3.33
N ILE A 135 -5.65 11.27 2.10
CA ILE A 135 -5.23 10.50 0.92
C ILE A 135 -3.86 9.83 1.15
N MET A 136 -2.89 10.54 1.71
CA MET A 136 -1.61 9.92 2.08
C MET A 136 -1.82 8.82 3.14
N SER A 137 -2.53 9.16 4.22
CA SER A 137 -2.64 8.31 5.41
C SER A 137 -3.31 6.96 5.18
N VAL A 138 -4.25 6.85 4.23
CA VAL A 138 -4.93 5.57 3.92
C VAL A 138 -3.99 4.53 3.30
N ASN A 139 -2.80 4.94 2.86
CA ASN A 139 -1.76 4.06 2.35
C ASN A 139 -0.73 3.65 3.41
N TYR A 140 -0.97 3.95 4.68
CA TYR A 140 -0.10 3.53 5.79
C TYR A 140 -0.73 2.41 6.61
N PRO A 141 0.07 1.49 7.19
CA PRO A 141 -0.39 0.54 8.20
C PRO A 141 -1.06 1.25 9.39
N PRO A 142 -1.96 0.59 10.13
CA PRO A 142 -2.82 1.25 11.12
C PRO A 142 -2.08 2.16 12.13
N GLN A 143 -0.99 1.67 12.72
CA GLN A 143 -0.19 2.44 13.70
C GLN A 143 0.45 3.67 13.06
N LEU A 144 1.09 3.51 11.89
CA LEU A 144 1.73 4.59 11.17
C LEU A 144 0.72 5.62 10.66
N ARG A 145 -0.46 5.18 10.21
CA ARG A 145 -1.58 6.04 9.82
C ARG A 145 -2.05 6.93 10.98
N GLN A 146 -2.24 6.34 12.16
CA GLN A 146 -2.66 7.08 13.36
C GLN A 146 -1.61 8.12 13.77
N TRP A 147 -0.34 7.72 13.81
CA TRP A 147 0.76 8.64 14.11
C TRP A 147 0.87 9.76 13.06
N PHE A 148 0.79 9.44 11.77
CA PHE A 148 0.86 10.45 10.71
C PHE A 148 -0.26 11.48 10.83
N MET A 149 -1.49 11.03 11.09
CA MET A 149 -2.64 11.92 11.20
C MET A 149 -2.66 12.78 12.47
N SER A 150 -1.98 12.35 13.53
CA SER A 150 -1.90 13.07 14.80
C SER A 150 -0.66 13.96 14.92
N GLU A 151 0.45 13.57 14.29
CA GLU A 151 1.74 14.25 14.44
C GLU A 151 2.44 14.46 13.10
N GLY A 152 2.73 13.38 12.36
CA GLY A 152 3.66 13.42 11.22
C GLY A 152 3.27 14.42 10.11
N ARG A 153 1.98 14.62 9.87
CA ARG A 153 1.45 15.58 8.88
C ARG A 153 1.69 17.04 9.25
N HIS A 154 1.95 17.37 10.51
CA HIS A 154 2.05 18.77 10.96
C HIS A 154 3.43 19.39 10.71
N ARG A 155 4.43 18.57 10.34
CA ARG A 155 5.71 19.09 9.86
C ARG A 155 5.63 19.47 8.39
N ILE A 156 5.68 20.77 8.10
CA ILE A 156 5.71 21.29 6.72
C ILE A 156 7.14 21.59 6.28
N ASN A 157 7.99 22.07 7.21
CA ASN A 157 9.40 22.33 6.96
C ASN A 157 10.23 21.12 7.40
N GLY A 158 11.02 20.54 6.48
CA GLY A 158 11.79 19.33 6.74
C GLY A 158 10.91 18.07 6.87
N MET A 159 11.43 17.03 7.52
CA MET A 159 10.77 15.72 7.62
C MET A 159 10.98 15.08 8.99
N HIS A 160 10.01 14.28 9.45
CA HIS A 160 10.22 13.27 10.47
C HIS A 160 10.92 12.09 9.80
N ARG A 161 12.05 11.65 10.36
CA ARG A 161 12.82 10.55 9.82
C ARG A 161 12.61 9.32 10.69
N ILE A 162 12.16 8.23 10.08
CA ILE A 162 12.00 6.92 10.72
C ILE A 162 12.82 5.93 9.89
N SER A 163 13.66 5.13 10.54
CA SER A 163 14.43 4.09 9.86
C SER A 163 13.54 2.91 9.43
N GLY A 164 13.99 2.16 8.42
CA GLY A 164 13.34 0.92 8.03
C GLY A 164 13.25 -0.06 9.20
N ALA A 165 14.32 -0.19 9.99
CA ALA A 165 14.33 -1.04 11.19
C ALA A 165 13.22 -0.67 12.20
N GLN A 166 12.98 0.62 12.45
CA GLN A 166 11.90 1.07 13.34
C GLN A 166 10.52 0.72 12.76
N LEU A 167 10.31 0.91 11.46
CA LEU A 167 9.05 0.54 10.80
C LEU A 167 8.83 -0.97 10.80
N ILE A 168 9.89 -1.76 10.66
CA ILE A 168 9.82 -3.23 10.77
C ILE A 168 9.40 -3.63 12.19
N ASN A 169 9.95 -2.98 13.22
CA ASN A 169 9.52 -3.19 14.62
C ASN A 169 8.06 -2.77 14.86
N MET A 170 7.49 -1.90 14.03
CA MET A 170 6.07 -1.53 14.01
C MET A 170 5.19 -2.49 13.18
N GLY A 171 5.75 -3.58 12.66
CA GLY A 171 5.04 -4.61 11.92
C GLY A 171 5.07 -4.47 10.40
N VAL A 172 5.91 -3.60 9.84
CA VAL A 172 6.15 -3.57 8.38
C VAL A 172 7.04 -4.74 7.97
N ARG A 173 6.75 -5.37 6.84
CA ARG A 173 7.52 -6.51 6.33
C ARG A 173 8.95 -6.09 5.93
N ALA A 174 9.94 -6.80 6.45
CA ALA A 174 11.33 -6.66 6.04
C ALA A 174 11.59 -7.26 4.65
N CYS A 175 12.44 -6.61 3.89
CA CYS A 175 13.12 -7.15 2.72
C CYS A 175 14.38 -7.91 3.16
#